data_AF-A0A958YKC5-F1
#
_entry.id   AF-A0A958YKC5-F1
#
_cell.length_a   1.000
_cell.length_b   1.000
_cell.length_c   1.000
_cell.angle_alpha   90.00
_cell.angle_beta   90.00
_cell.angle_gamma   90.00
#
_symmetry.space_group_name_H-M   'P 1'
#
loop_
_entity.id
_entity.type
_entity.pdbx_description
1 polymer ?
#
loop_
_entity_poly.entity_id
_entity_poly.type
_entity_poly.pdbx_seq_one_letter_code
_entity_poly.pdbx_strand_id
1 'polypeptide(L)'
;MNTKNKNIIKMVGVLFVGLLLGWMIFGGNDASKSEHDHNAEEGTETIWTCSMHPQIRMNEPGQCPICGMDLIPLESNESAMDPNAIQMTEDAMKLANIQTMIVGGGNGANKKMALNGKVQIDERKLYTQSTHIPGRIERLHINFTGEKVNRGQTLAMVYSPELVTAQEELLQANRIKEAQPELFEAAKQKLGNWKIGSATINKILSSNKPIQQFPITADVSGIITAKKVDLGDYVGQGMPIYEIADLSSLWVLFDVYESDMPWVKVGNKISYTIQSLPGETFEGVVTFIDPLINPQTRVASARVEVKNSENILKPEMFASGIVNNSLATTSSKDMVIPKSAVMWTGERSVVYIKSIVSNKVSFKLRNVTLGASLGDAYIIKDGLSEGEEIVINGTFAVDAASQLAGKPSMMSPEGGKAITGHNHSNETAPTSNVSESKVKNSKSVSISQKAKENLKPIFESYLEMKDALTNDNLEAAKKSGNNLLKSVENVNMALFTGESHNIWMGFSTELKTSLEHLGHFKTLEELRKAFLQVSNSIIKLETTFNPNDRPLYVLHCPMANNNKGADWLSTSKEVRNPYYGKSMLTCGEVSKELK
;
A
#
# COMPACT_ATOMS: atom_id res chain seq x y z
N MET A 1 61.26 -29.46 -96.88
CA MET A 1 60.72 -29.37 -95.51
C MET A 1 59.38 -30.09 -95.47
N ASN A 2 59.25 -31.09 -94.60
CA ASN A 2 58.35 -32.25 -94.73
C ASN A 2 56.84 -31.97 -94.70
N THR A 3 56.12 -32.76 -95.49
CA THR A 3 54.67 -32.78 -95.76
C THR A 3 53.78 -33.04 -94.53
N LYS A 4 54.34 -33.33 -93.34
CA LYS A 4 53.59 -33.44 -92.07
C LYS A 4 53.22 -32.08 -91.45
N ASN A 5 54.01 -31.03 -91.65
CA ASN A 5 53.70 -29.70 -91.08
C ASN A 5 52.59 -28.96 -91.84
N LYS A 6 52.36 -29.28 -93.13
CA LYS A 6 51.30 -28.66 -93.93
C LYS A 6 49.88 -29.10 -93.53
N ASN A 7 49.71 -30.32 -93.03
CA ASN A 7 48.39 -30.80 -92.58
C ASN A 7 48.04 -30.33 -91.16
N ILE A 8 49.03 -30.12 -90.30
CA ILE A 8 48.84 -29.49 -88.98
C ILE A 8 48.43 -28.02 -89.14
N ILE A 9 49.06 -27.28 -90.05
CA ILE A 9 48.68 -25.88 -90.34
C ILE A 9 47.27 -25.79 -90.94
N LYS A 10 46.85 -26.77 -91.76
CA LYS A 10 45.47 -26.83 -92.28
C LYS A 10 44.44 -27.19 -91.20
N MET A 11 44.74 -28.09 -90.27
CA MET A 11 43.83 -28.40 -89.15
C MET A 11 43.73 -27.23 -88.15
N VAL A 12 44.84 -26.55 -87.86
CA VAL A 12 44.83 -25.33 -87.03
C VAL A 12 44.08 -24.21 -87.75
N GLY A 13 44.22 -24.07 -89.07
CA GLY A 13 43.47 -23.11 -89.87
C GLY A 13 41.96 -23.37 -89.90
N VAL A 14 41.53 -24.62 -90.03
CA VAL A 14 40.09 -24.98 -89.98
C VAL A 14 39.52 -24.78 -88.57
N LEU A 15 40.30 -25.05 -87.52
CA LEU A 15 39.89 -24.81 -86.13
C LEU A 15 39.79 -23.31 -85.85
N PHE A 16 40.73 -22.49 -86.34
CA PHE A 16 40.65 -21.03 -86.22
C PHE A 16 39.46 -20.46 -86.99
N VAL A 17 39.23 -20.92 -88.22
CA VAL A 17 38.09 -20.47 -89.04
C VAL A 17 36.76 -20.92 -88.43
N GLY A 18 36.69 -22.11 -87.84
CA GLY A 18 35.52 -22.59 -87.09
C GLY A 18 35.25 -21.78 -85.82
N LEU A 19 36.30 -21.38 -85.09
CA LEU A 19 36.20 -20.54 -83.89
C LEU A 19 35.83 -19.08 -84.24
N LEU A 20 36.32 -18.58 -85.38
CA LEU A 20 35.98 -17.26 -85.93
C LEU A 20 34.54 -17.20 -86.45
N LEU A 21 34.07 -18.24 -87.16
CA LEU A 21 32.68 -18.36 -87.60
C LEU A 21 31.73 -18.59 -86.43
N GLY A 22 32.14 -19.34 -85.40
CA GLY A 22 31.38 -19.49 -84.16
C GLY A 22 31.23 -18.18 -83.39
N TRP A 23 32.29 -17.37 -83.32
CA TRP A 23 32.25 -16.03 -82.73
C TRP A 23 31.43 -15.04 -83.56
N MET A 24 31.45 -15.14 -84.89
CA MET A 24 30.69 -14.24 -85.78
C MET A 24 29.19 -14.54 -85.84
N ILE A 25 28.75 -15.77 -85.51
CA ILE A 25 27.33 -16.17 -85.50
C ILE A 25 26.69 -16.05 -84.11
N PHE A 26 27.46 -16.18 -83.01
CA PHE A 26 26.95 -16.08 -81.63
C PHE A 26 27.51 -14.90 -80.81
N GLY A 27 28.43 -14.11 -81.35
CA GLY A 27 29.03 -12.93 -80.69
C GLY A 27 28.42 -11.63 -81.17
N GLY A 28 27.21 -11.31 -80.70
CA GLY A 28 26.58 -10.02 -80.97
C GLY A 28 25.13 -9.90 -80.54
N ASN A 29 24.87 -9.86 -79.23
CA ASN A 29 23.82 -8.99 -78.66
C ASN A 29 24.14 -8.71 -77.18
N ASP A 30 25.16 -7.87 -76.94
CA ASP A 30 25.24 -7.13 -75.69
C ASP A 30 24.11 -6.11 -75.72
N ALA A 31 23.05 -6.41 -74.97
CA ALA A 31 22.12 -5.39 -74.51
C ALA A 31 22.92 -4.36 -73.72
N SER A 32 22.66 -3.09 -74.02
CA SER A 32 23.18 -1.91 -73.33
C SER A 32 23.38 -2.14 -71.82
N LYS A 33 24.62 -2.32 -71.37
CA LYS A 33 25.01 -1.82 -70.06
C LYS A 33 25.24 -0.33 -70.23
N SER A 34 24.14 0.42 -70.17
CA SER A 34 24.21 1.77 -69.65
C SER A 34 24.83 1.66 -68.26
N GLU A 35 25.98 2.32 -68.14
CA GLU A 35 26.50 2.84 -66.90
C GLU A 35 25.33 3.53 -66.19
N HIS A 36 24.70 2.83 -65.24
CA HIS A 36 23.85 3.50 -64.28
C HIS A 36 24.81 4.20 -63.32
N ASP A 37 25.12 5.44 -63.69
CA ASP A 37 25.29 6.51 -62.74
C ASP A 37 24.36 6.24 -61.55
N HIS A 38 24.92 5.95 -60.38
CA HIS A 38 24.18 6.04 -59.14
C HIS A 38 24.08 7.52 -58.72
N ASN A 39 23.73 8.40 -59.65
CA ASN A 39 22.66 9.33 -59.36
C ASN A 39 21.40 8.47 -59.17
N ALA A 40 21.26 7.96 -57.94
CA ALA A 40 19.93 7.88 -57.38
C ALA A 40 19.39 9.32 -57.45
N GLU A 41 18.63 9.63 -58.50
CA GLU A 41 17.38 10.32 -58.23
C GLU A 41 16.73 9.48 -57.13
N GLU A 42 16.86 9.95 -55.89
CA GLU A 42 16.01 9.56 -54.78
C GLU A 42 14.58 9.90 -55.19
N GLY A 43 14.01 9.05 -56.05
CA GLY A 43 12.58 8.86 -56.11
C GLY A 43 12.23 8.32 -54.75
N THR A 44 11.88 9.22 -53.84
CA THR A 44 11.29 8.92 -52.54
C THR A 44 10.22 7.86 -52.79
N GLU A 45 10.49 6.59 -52.45
CA GLU A 45 9.48 5.54 -52.44
C GLU A 45 8.44 6.01 -51.42
N THR A 46 7.42 6.69 -51.93
CA THR A 46 6.43 7.34 -51.10
C THR A 46 5.51 6.22 -50.64
N ILE A 47 5.64 5.83 -49.39
CA ILE A 47 4.84 4.74 -48.83
C ILE A 47 3.43 5.28 -48.59
N TRP A 48 2.42 4.69 -49.20
CA TRP A 48 1.02 5.08 -49.08
C TRP A 48 0.33 4.27 -47.98
N THR A 49 -0.50 4.91 -47.16
CA THR A 49 -1.21 4.27 -46.03
C THR A 49 -2.66 4.72 -45.92
N CYS A 50 -3.52 3.94 -45.26
CA CYS A 50 -4.93 4.27 -45.06
C CYS A 50 -5.15 4.92 -43.69
N SER A 51 -5.86 6.05 -43.62
CA SER A 51 -6.15 6.77 -42.37
C SER A 51 -6.85 5.93 -41.31
N MET A 52 -7.70 4.97 -41.72
CA MET A 52 -8.37 4.03 -40.79
C MET A 52 -7.59 2.73 -40.56
N HIS A 53 -6.70 2.34 -41.47
CA HIS A 53 -5.91 1.11 -41.37
C HIS A 53 -4.43 1.41 -41.63
N PRO A 54 -3.72 2.08 -40.70
CA PRO A 54 -2.32 2.52 -40.90
C PRO A 54 -1.30 1.39 -41.06
N GLN A 55 -1.76 0.14 -40.86
CA GLN A 55 -1.00 -1.09 -41.06
C GLN A 55 -0.82 -1.45 -42.53
N ILE A 56 -1.73 -0.99 -43.40
CA ILE A 56 -1.61 -1.14 -44.85
C ILE A 56 -0.61 -0.09 -45.34
N ARG A 57 0.51 -0.57 -45.86
CA ARG A 57 1.58 0.24 -46.46
C ARG A 57 1.86 -0.32 -47.84
N MET A 58 1.62 0.49 -48.86
CA MET A 58 1.85 0.11 -50.25
C MET A 58 2.81 1.11 -50.88
N ASN A 59 3.64 0.63 -51.80
CA ASN A 59 4.60 1.48 -52.51
C ASN A 59 3.95 2.24 -53.68
N GLU A 60 2.64 2.02 -53.89
CA GLU A 60 1.85 2.64 -54.95
C GLU A 60 0.52 3.19 -54.41
N PRO A 61 -0.01 4.28 -55.00
CA PRO A 61 -1.33 4.78 -54.67
C PRO A 61 -2.40 3.77 -55.09
N GLY A 62 -3.40 3.56 -54.23
CA GLY A 62 -4.45 2.58 -54.45
C GLY A 62 -5.54 2.65 -53.39
N GLN A 63 -6.46 1.67 -53.41
CA GLN A 63 -7.50 1.55 -52.39
C GLN A 63 -7.09 0.57 -51.30
N CYS A 64 -7.44 0.91 -50.05
CA CYS A 64 -7.21 0.04 -48.91
C CYS A 64 -7.98 -1.29 -49.09
N PRO A 65 -7.32 -2.45 -49.07
CA PRO A 65 -7.97 -3.76 -49.28
C PRO A 65 -8.90 -4.17 -48.14
N ILE A 66 -8.89 -3.44 -47.01
CA ILE A 66 -9.75 -3.71 -45.85
C ILE A 66 -11.05 -2.90 -45.92
N CYS A 67 -10.96 -1.60 -46.28
CA CYS A 67 -12.10 -0.68 -46.19
C CYS A 67 -12.43 0.07 -47.48
N GLY A 68 -11.68 -0.15 -48.56
CA GLY A 68 -11.96 0.41 -49.89
C GLY A 68 -11.72 1.92 -50.04
N MET A 69 -11.14 2.60 -49.05
CA MET A 69 -10.81 4.03 -49.12
C MET A 69 -9.42 4.25 -49.72
N ASP A 70 -9.22 5.38 -50.39
CA ASP A 70 -7.96 5.74 -51.04
C ASP A 70 -6.81 5.86 -50.03
N LEU A 71 -5.63 5.37 -50.40
CA LEU A 71 -4.40 5.48 -49.62
C LEU A 71 -3.82 6.90 -49.77
N ILE A 72 -3.18 7.39 -48.71
CA ILE A 72 -2.53 8.71 -48.61
C ILE A 72 -1.01 8.57 -48.40
N PRO A 73 -0.18 9.48 -48.95
CA PRO A 73 1.28 9.36 -48.90
C PRO A 73 1.84 9.66 -47.51
N LEU A 74 2.79 8.86 -47.02
CA LEU A 74 3.46 9.02 -45.74
C LEU A 74 4.75 9.83 -45.93
N GLU A 75 4.80 11.05 -45.40
CA GLU A 75 5.99 11.91 -45.50
C GLU A 75 7.14 11.38 -44.62
N SER A 76 8.27 11.01 -45.23
CA SER A 76 9.53 10.71 -44.54
C SER A 76 10.36 11.99 -44.36
N ASN A 77 10.29 12.58 -43.18
CA ASN A 77 11.20 13.66 -42.79
C ASN A 77 12.57 13.09 -42.39
N GLU A 78 13.44 12.87 -43.37
CA GLU A 78 14.86 12.56 -43.14
C GLU A 78 15.69 13.83 -43.04
N SER A 79 16.08 14.23 -41.81
CA SER A 79 17.24 15.08 -41.55
C SER A 79 17.61 15.04 -40.07
N ALA A 80 18.75 14.39 -39.77
CA ALA A 80 19.41 14.34 -38.47
C ALA A 80 18.50 13.98 -37.27
N MET A 81 17.90 12.79 -37.31
CA MET A 81 17.00 12.31 -36.26
C MET A 81 17.79 11.47 -35.24
N ASP A 82 17.79 11.86 -33.96
CA ASP A 82 18.08 10.89 -32.89
C ASP A 82 17.00 9.80 -33.01
N PRO A 83 17.37 8.53 -33.33
CA PRO A 83 16.40 7.48 -33.59
C PRO A 83 15.50 7.22 -32.37
N ASN A 84 15.90 7.67 -31.18
CA ASN A 84 15.20 7.48 -29.92
C ASN A 84 14.43 8.73 -29.43
N ALA A 85 14.33 9.78 -30.24
CA ALA A 85 13.63 11.00 -29.87
C ALA A 85 12.41 11.28 -30.77
N ILE A 86 11.38 11.89 -30.19
CA ILE A 86 10.16 12.33 -30.89
C ILE A 86 10.20 13.84 -31.10
N GLN A 87 10.02 14.28 -32.35
CA GLN A 87 9.87 15.70 -32.66
C GLN A 87 8.41 16.15 -32.55
N MET A 88 8.21 17.35 -32.04
CA MET A 88 6.91 18.01 -31.99
C MET A 88 7.04 19.45 -32.49
N THR A 89 6.00 19.94 -33.14
CA THR A 89 5.86 21.36 -33.46
C THR A 89 5.46 22.14 -32.21
N GLU A 90 5.76 23.44 -32.17
CA GLU A 90 5.34 24.29 -31.05
C GLU A 90 3.81 24.33 -30.88
N ASP A 91 3.06 24.27 -31.97
CA ASP A 91 1.59 24.23 -31.92
C ASP A 91 1.09 22.92 -31.33
N ALA A 92 1.70 21.79 -31.67
CA ALA A 92 1.38 20.50 -31.05
C ALA A 92 1.68 20.52 -29.54
N MET A 93 2.77 21.17 -29.12
CA MET A 93 3.09 21.33 -27.70
C MET A 93 2.04 22.18 -26.96
N LYS A 94 1.61 23.29 -27.56
CA LYS A 94 0.58 24.17 -26.99
C LYS A 94 -0.76 23.44 -26.89
N LEU A 95 -1.17 22.72 -27.94
CA LEU A 95 -2.40 21.93 -27.96
C LEU A 95 -2.40 20.79 -26.92
N ALA A 96 -1.25 20.14 -26.74
CA ALA A 96 -1.06 19.09 -25.73
C ALA A 96 -0.79 19.65 -24.31
N ASN A 97 -0.81 20.98 -24.13
CA ASN A 97 -0.53 21.68 -22.87
C ASN A 97 0.80 21.22 -22.23
N ILE A 98 1.83 21.00 -23.04
CA ILE A 98 3.13 20.53 -22.59
C ILE A 98 3.86 21.69 -21.90
N GLN A 99 4.25 21.48 -20.64
CA GLN A 99 5.05 22.44 -19.87
C GLN A 99 6.37 21.79 -19.48
N THR A 100 7.42 22.61 -19.45
CA THR A 100 8.78 22.16 -19.15
C THR A 100 9.42 22.96 -18.03
N MET A 101 10.44 22.37 -17.40
CA MET A 101 11.22 22.97 -16.30
C MET A 101 12.70 22.67 -16.51
N ILE A 102 13.55 23.66 -16.24
CA ILE A 102 15.00 23.47 -16.17
C ILE A 102 15.35 22.88 -14.81
N VAL A 103 16.08 21.78 -14.83
CA VAL A 103 16.46 21.04 -13.63
C VAL A 103 17.64 21.75 -12.92
N GLY A 104 17.55 21.90 -11.58
CA GLY A 104 18.62 22.44 -10.73
C GLY A 104 18.45 23.90 -10.27
N GLY A 105 17.46 24.64 -10.77
CA GLY A 105 17.24 26.06 -10.40
C GLY A 105 16.50 26.33 -9.08
N GLY A 106 16.21 25.30 -8.27
CA GLY A 106 15.34 25.43 -7.09
C GLY A 106 16.13 25.59 -5.78
N ASN A 107 15.78 26.62 -5.00
CA ASN A 107 16.16 26.68 -3.58
C ASN A 107 15.71 25.38 -2.89
N GLY A 108 16.62 24.78 -2.11
CA GLY A 108 16.52 23.42 -1.57
C GLY A 108 15.11 22.98 -1.17
N ALA A 109 14.78 21.74 -1.51
CA ALA A 109 13.46 21.18 -1.25
C ALA A 109 13.05 21.36 0.21
N ASN A 110 11.86 21.93 0.41
CA ASN A 110 11.24 21.96 1.72
C ASN A 110 10.19 20.86 1.75
N LYS A 111 10.42 19.81 2.54
CA LYS A 111 9.39 18.79 2.76
C LYS A 111 8.40 19.38 3.78
N LYS A 112 7.19 19.70 3.30
CA LYS A 112 6.05 19.99 4.18
C LYS A 112 5.35 18.70 4.51
N MET A 113 5.14 18.44 5.79
CA MET A 113 4.43 17.25 6.26
C MET A 113 3.29 17.69 7.16
N ALA A 114 2.09 17.25 6.82
CA ALA A 114 0.94 17.35 7.70
C ALA A 114 1.01 16.19 8.70
N LEU A 115 0.94 16.51 9.98
CA LEU A 115 0.85 15.55 11.07
C LEU A 115 -0.50 15.71 11.75
N ASN A 116 -1.15 14.59 12.02
CA ASN A 116 -2.35 14.58 12.85
C ASN A 116 -1.92 14.38 14.29
N GLY A 117 -2.67 14.92 15.23
CA GLY A 117 -2.33 14.78 16.64
C GLY A 117 -3.49 15.05 17.55
N LYS A 118 -3.21 14.97 18.85
CA LYS A 118 -4.16 15.28 19.90
C LYS A 118 -3.50 15.89 21.11
N VAL A 119 -4.27 16.65 21.87
CA VAL A 119 -3.87 17.19 23.16
C VAL A 119 -4.04 16.10 24.22
N GLN A 120 -3.03 15.88 25.04
CA GLN A 120 -3.02 14.90 26.12
C GLN A 120 -2.53 15.55 27.42
N ILE A 121 -2.95 14.97 28.54
CA ILE A 121 -2.47 15.35 29.88
C ILE A 121 -0.97 15.07 29.97
N ASP A 122 -0.22 15.97 30.59
CA ASP A 122 1.16 15.69 30.98
C ASP A 122 1.15 14.62 32.07
N GLU A 123 1.60 13.41 31.74
CA GLU A 123 1.59 12.27 32.66
C GLU A 123 2.44 12.53 33.92
N ARG A 124 3.42 13.44 33.85
CA ARG A 124 4.22 13.84 35.03
C ARG A 124 3.40 14.65 36.04
N LYS A 125 2.24 15.16 35.61
CA LYS A 125 1.29 15.96 36.38
C LYS A 125 -0.05 15.25 36.59
N LEU A 126 -0.09 13.94 36.32
CA LEU A 126 -1.20 13.08 36.67
C LEU A 126 -0.89 12.42 38.02
N TYR A 127 -1.79 12.62 38.98
CA TYR A 127 -1.65 12.13 40.34
C TYR A 127 -2.79 11.19 40.68
N THR A 128 -2.49 10.11 41.38
CA THR A 128 -3.51 9.24 41.96
C THR A 128 -3.68 9.59 43.43
N GLN A 129 -4.88 10.01 43.81
CA GLN A 129 -5.23 10.17 45.21
C GLN A 129 -5.65 8.81 45.77
N SER A 130 -4.90 8.31 46.75
CA SER A 130 -5.25 7.10 47.50
C SER A 130 -5.68 7.44 48.92
N THR A 131 -6.43 6.52 49.54
CA THR A 131 -6.72 6.60 50.98
C THR A 131 -5.55 6.05 51.79
N HIS A 132 -5.23 6.71 52.92
CA HIS A 132 -4.25 6.22 53.88
C HIS A 132 -4.89 5.36 54.98
N ILE A 133 -6.22 5.29 55.00
CA ILE A 133 -7.01 4.68 56.06
C ILE A 133 -8.04 3.71 55.45
N PRO A 134 -8.23 2.52 56.02
CA PRO A 134 -9.30 1.62 55.62
C PRO A 134 -10.64 2.10 56.19
N GLY A 135 -11.74 1.92 55.47
CA GLY A 135 -13.06 2.24 56.00
C GLY A 135 -14.15 2.39 54.94
N ARG A 136 -15.37 2.67 55.38
CA ARG A 136 -16.52 2.89 54.50
C ARG A 136 -16.70 4.37 54.19
N ILE A 137 -16.92 4.71 52.92
CA ILE A 137 -17.23 6.06 52.48
C ILE A 137 -18.65 6.44 52.94
N GLU A 138 -18.72 7.36 53.89
CA GLU A 138 -19.99 7.86 54.45
C GLU A 138 -20.46 9.14 53.75
N ARG A 139 -19.53 9.89 53.14
CA ARG A 139 -19.86 11.10 52.38
C ARG A 139 -18.83 11.37 51.31
N LEU A 140 -19.28 11.74 50.11
CA LEU A 140 -18.44 12.28 49.05
C LEU A 140 -18.72 13.78 48.93
N HIS A 141 -17.69 14.61 49.07
CA HIS A 141 -17.80 16.04 48.79
C HIS A 141 -17.61 16.32 47.30
N ILE A 142 -16.76 15.53 46.63
CA ILE A 142 -16.54 15.58 45.18
C ILE A 142 -17.15 14.34 44.55
N ASN A 143 -18.24 14.50 43.79
CA ASN A 143 -19.02 13.36 43.29
C ASN A 143 -19.02 13.22 41.75
N PHE A 144 -18.37 14.11 41.01
CA PHE A 144 -18.27 14.07 39.55
C PHE A 144 -16.85 14.39 39.04
N THR A 145 -16.53 13.98 37.81
CA THR A 145 -15.27 14.30 37.13
C THR A 145 -15.32 15.69 36.51
N GLY A 146 -14.17 16.34 36.36
CA GLY A 146 -14.04 17.72 35.87
C GLY A 146 -14.08 18.79 36.96
N GLU A 147 -14.38 18.43 38.21
CA GLU A 147 -14.34 19.36 39.33
C GLU A 147 -12.89 19.72 39.69
N LYS A 148 -12.67 21.01 40.00
CA LYS A 148 -11.36 21.52 40.44
C LYS A 148 -11.23 21.37 41.95
N VAL A 149 -10.10 20.80 42.38
CA VAL A 149 -9.76 20.61 43.79
C VAL A 149 -8.47 21.33 44.15
N ASN A 150 -8.40 21.85 45.37
CA ASN A 150 -7.20 22.46 45.92
C ASN A 150 -6.55 21.52 46.94
N ARG A 151 -5.22 21.56 47.04
CA ARG A 151 -4.46 20.83 48.06
C ARG A 151 -5.02 21.15 49.46
N GLY A 152 -5.31 20.10 50.23
CA GLY A 152 -5.89 20.17 51.56
C GLY A 152 -7.43 20.22 51.59
N GLN A 153 -8.11 20.35 50.45
CA GLN A 153 -9.57 20.31 50.38
C GLN A 153 -10.08 18.91 50.73
N THR A 154 -11.15 18.83 51.52
CA THR A 154 -11.81 17.56 51.85
C THR A 154 -12.52 16.99 50.63
N LEU A 155 -12.14 15.78 50.23
CA LEU A 155 -12.70 15.04 49.10
C LEU A 155 -13.85 14.13 49.54
N ALA A 156 -13.65 13.40 50.64
CA ALA A 156 -14.60 12.42 51.17
C ALA A 156 -14.51 12.33 52.70
N MET A 157 -15.55 11.79 53.33
CA MET A 157 -15.54 11.39 54.74
C MET A 157 -15.67 9.87 54.83
N VAL A 158 -14.80 9.25 55.61
CA VAL A 158 -14.74 7.80 55.78
C VAL A 158 -14.95 7.42 57.24
N TYR A 159 -15.75 6.38 57.46
CA TYR A 159 -15.87 5.71 58.75
C TYR A 159 -14.88 4.53 58.80
N SER A 160 -13.94 4.58 59.73
CA SER A 160 -12.91 3.56 59.93
C SER A 160 -13.01 2.98 61.35
N PRO A 161 -13.50 1.74 61.52
CA PRO A 161 -13.48 1.05 62.80
C PRO A 161 -12.08 1.00 63.43
N GLU A 162 -11.05 0.76 62.62
CA GLU A 162 -9.66 0.63 63.05
C GLU A 162 -9.13 1.93 63.65
N LEU A 163 -9.52 3.08 63.08
CA LEU A 163 -9.17 4.37 63.65
C LEU A 163 -9.96 4.68 64.92
N VAL A 164 -11.21 4.22 65.04
CA VAL A 164 -11.97 4.36 66.29
C VAL A 164 -11.24 3.62 67.42
N THR A 165 -10.85 2.36 67.19
CA THR A 165 -10.07 1.57 68.16
C THR A 165 -8.74 2.23 68.51
N ALA A 166 -7.99 2.71 67.52
CA ALA A 166 -6.70 3.37 67.78
C ALA A 166 -6.82 4.70 68.54
N GLN A 167 -7.93 5.42 68.38
CA GLN A 167 -8.22 6.61 69.19
C GLN A 167 -8.54 6.25 70.63
N GLU A 168 -9.32 5.18 70.85
CA GLU A 168 -9.61 4.70 72.20
C GLU A 168 -8.31 4.29 72.91
N GLU A 169 -7.41 3.58 72.22
CA GLU A 169 -6.06 3.27 72.72
C GLU A 169 -5.28 4.54 73.10
N LEU A 170 -5.27 5.56 72.25
CA LEU A 170 -4.62 6.85 72.55
C LEU A 170 -5.24 7.53 73.78
N LEU A 171 -6.57 7.53 73.89
CA LEU A 171 -7.27 8.13 75.02
C LEU A 171 -6.98 7.39 76.33
N GLN A 172 -6.89 6.05 76.32
CA GLN A 172 -6.47 5.29 77.49
C GLN A 172 -5.01 5.57 77.85
N ALA A 173 -4.10 5.56 76.86
CA ALA A 173 -2.69 5.88 77.08
C ALA A 173 -2.50 7.30 77.64
N ASN A 174 -3.33 8.25 77.22
CA ASN A 174 -3.31 9.62 77.75
C ASN A 174 -3.67 9.70 79.23
N ARG A 175 -4.53 8.81 79.74
CA ARG A 175 -4.92 8.75 81.17
C ARG A 175 -3.78 8.29 82.07
N ILE A 176 -2.89 7.44 81.56
CA ILE A 176 -1.73 6.92 82.28
C ILE A 176 -0.41 7.55 81.81
N LYS A 177 -0.48 8.69 81.10
CA LYS A 177 0.67 9.36 80.48
C LYS A 177 1.78 9.69 81.48
N GLU A 178 1.43 10.06 82.71
CA GLU A 178 2.42 10.35 83.76
C GLU A 178 3.18 9.09 84.22
N ALA A 179 2.51 7.93 84.22
CA ALA A 179 3.11 6.65 84.62
C ALA A 179 3.84 5.95 83.47
N GLN A 180 3.33 6.07 82.23
CA GLN A 180 3.85 5.40 81.03
C GLN A 180 3.88 6.37 79.82
N PRO A 181 4.85 7.30 79.77
CA PRO A 181 4.95 8.29 78.68
C PRO A 181 5.25 7.65 77.32
N GLU A 182 6.00 6.56 77.30
CA GLU A 182 6.37 5.84 76.07
C GLU A 182 5.14 5.25 75.36
N LEU A 183 4.17 4.74 76.12
CA LEU A 183 2.93 4.17 75.56
C LEU A 183 2.06 5.25 74.92
N PHE A 184 2.00 6.44 75.53
CA PHE A 184 1.28 7.57 74.97
C PHE A 184 1.91 8.03 73.64
N GLU A 185 3.24 8.17 73.59
CA GLU A 185 3.92 8.56 72.36
C GLU A 185 3.80 7.47 71.28
N ALA A 186 3.84 6.18 71.64
CA ALA A 186 3.62 5.08 70.69
C ALA A 186 2.20 5.11 70.07
N ALA A 187 1.16 5.32 70.90
CA ALA A 187 -0.22 5.42 70.43
C ALA A 187 -0.43 6.67 69.54
N LYS A 188 0.22 7.78 69.90
CA LYS A 188 0.18 9.02 69.10
C LYS A 188 0.90 8.84 67.76
N GLN A 189 2.06 8.19 67.76
CA GLN A 189 2.82 7.89 66.54
C GLN A 189 2.05 6.93 65.61
N LYS A 190 1.30 5.97 66.17
CA LYS A 190 0.42 5.07 65.40
C LYS A 190 -0.60 5.84 64.56
N LEU A 191 -1.29 6.84 65.14
CA LEU A 191 -2.20 7.71 64.37
C LEU A 191 -1.46 8.59 63.36
N GLY A 192 -0.26 9.08 63.72
CA GLY A 192 0.59 9.86 62.82
C GLY A 192 1.03 9.08 61.57
N ASN A 193 1.27 7.78 61.69
CA ASN A 193 1.63 6.90 60.57
C ASN A 193 0.51 6.78 59.53
N TRP A 194 -0.75 6.97 59.92
CA TRP A 194 -1.90 7.07 59.03
C TRP A 194 -2.15 8.48 58.48
N LYS A 195 -1.14 9.37 58.60
CA LYS A 195 -1.19 10.79 58.20
C LYS A 195 -2.31 11.59 58.87
N ILE A 196 -2.75 11.18 60.06
CA ILE A 196 -3.66 12.00 60.85
C ILE A 196 -2.87 13.16 61.44
N GLY A 197 -3.21 14.38 61.01
CA GLY A 197 -2.52 15.60 61.43
C GLY A 197 -2.57 15.83 62.94
N SER A 198 -1.52 16.45 63.48
CA SER A 198 -1.41 16.79 64.91
C SER A 198 -2.57 17.62 65.43
N ALA A 199 -3.15 18.49 64.59
CA ALA A 199 -4.34 19.28 64.93
C ALA A 199 -5.55 18.38 65.25
N THR A 200 -5.77 17.33 64.44
CA THR A 200 -6.85 16.35 64.67
C THR A 200 -6.58 15.52 65.91
N ILE A 201 -5.34 15.08 66.12
CA ILE A 201 -4.93 14.35 67.33
C ILE A 201 -5.18 15.19 68.59
N ASN A 202 -4.76 16.45 68.60
CA ASN A 202 -4.99 17.37 69.72
C ASN A 202 -6.50 17.59 69.97
N LYS A 203 -7.29 17.66 68.90
CA LYS A 203 -8.75 17.76 69.00
C LYS A 203 -9.34 16.54 69.71
N ILE A 204 -8.91 15.32 69.36
CA ILE A 204 -9.34 14.07 70.00
C ILE A 204 -8.97 14.06 71.50
N LEU A 205 -7.74 14.46 71.83
CA LEU A 205 -7.28 14.53 73.21
C LEU A 205 -8.08 15.55 74.04
N SER A 206 -8.34 16.73 73.47
CA SER A 206 -9.11 17.79 74.14
C SER A 206 -10.60 17.46 74.29
N SER A 207 -11.19 16.76 73.31
CA SER A 207 -12.61 16.36 73.36
C SER A 207 -12.85 15.12 74.23
N ASN A 208 -11.78 14.36 74.53
CA ASN A 208 -11.82 13.08 75.23
C ASN A 208 -12.82 12.08 74.61
N LYS A 209 -13.04 12.17 73.29
CA LYS A 209 -13.98 11.33 72.53
C LYS A 209 -13.41 10.99 71.15
N PRO A 210 -13.53 9.73 70.68
CA PRO A 210 -13.10 9.35 69.34
C PRO A 210 -14.01 9.99 68.28
N ILE A 211 -13.40 10.39 67.16
CA ILE A 211 -14.07 10.87 65.96
C ILE A 211 -14.40 9.65 65.09
N GLN A 212 -15.63 9.61 64.57
CA GLN A 212 -16.09 8.49 63.73
C GLN A 212 -15.91 8.75 62.24
N GLN A 213 -15.99 10.01 61.80
CA GLN A 213 -15.88 10.38 60.39
C GLN A 213 -14.56 11.12 60.12
N PHE A 214 -13.74 10.55 59.26
CA PHE A 214 -12.41 11.06 58.93
C PHE A 214 -12.40 11.72 57.56
N PRO A 215 -11.90 12.96 57.46
CA PRO A 215 -11.75 13.61 56.17
C PRO A 215 -10.58 12.99 55.41
N ILE A 216 -10.85 12.55 54.18
CA ILE A 216 -9.80 12.34 53.18
C ILE A 216 -9.62 13.66 52.43
N THR A 217 -8.42 14.21 52.48
CA THR A 217 -8.07 15.50 51.86
C THR A 217 -7.21 15.32 50.62
N ALA A 218 -7.27 16.26 49.69
CA ALA A 218 -6.45 16.24 48.48
C ALA A 218 -4.97 16.52 48.78
N ASP A 219 -4.07 15.64 48.31
CA ASP A 219 -2.62 15.81 48.45
C ASP A 219 -2.07 16.85 47.46
N VAL A 220 -2.77 17.07 46.34
CA VAL A 220 -2.41 17.98 45.25
C VAL A 220 -3.60 18.80 44.78
N SER A 221 -3.33 19.94 44.15
CA SER A 221 -4.34 20.73 43.46
C SER A 221 -4.45 20.29 42.00
N GLY A 222 -5.65 20.29 41.43
CA GLY A 222 -5.86 19.92 40.03
C GLY A 222 -7.33 19.72 39.69
N ILE A 223 -7.59 19.03 38.58
CA ILE A 223 -8.93 18.67 38.12
C ILE A 223 -9.10 17.16 38.23
N ILE A 224 -10.26 16.72 38.73
CA ILE A 224 -10.58 15.30 38.88
C ILE A 224 -10.81 14.68 37.50
N THR A 225 -9.93 13.80 37.05
CA THR A 225 -10.04 13.13 35.75
C THR A 225 -10.84 11.83 35.84
N ALA A 226 -10.71 11.11 36.96
CA ALA A 226 -11.44 9.89 37.22
C ALA A 226 -11.88 9.82 38.69
N LYS A 227 -13.11 9.36 38.91
CA LYS A 227 -13.65 8.98 40.22
C LYS A 227 -13.72 7.46 40.27
N LYS A 228 -13.06 6.84 41.25
CA LYS A 228 -12.91 5.37 41.36
C LYS A 228 -13.72 4.75 42.49
N VAL A 229 -14.49 5.57 43.22
CA VAL A 229 -15.28 5.14 44.37
C VAL A 229 -16.61 5.87 44.43
N ASP A 230 -17.60 5.23 45.01
CA ASP A 230 -18.95 5.74 45.23
C ASP A 230 -19.32 5.75 46.73
N LEU A 231 -20.45 6.41 47.02
CA LEU A 231 -20.96 6.49 48.38
C LEU A 231 -21.35 5.10 48.89
N GLY A 232 -20.87 4.73 50.07
CA GLY A 232 -21.11 3.42 50.68
C GLY A 232 -20.03 2.39 50.40
N ASP A 233 -19.10 2.65 49.47
CA ASP A 233 -17.99 1.73 49.18
C ASP A 233 -17.06 1.58 50.39
N TYR A 234 -16.53 0.37 50.55
CA TYR A 234 -15.46 0.12 51.50
C TYR A 234 -14.10 0.23 50.80
N VAL A 235 -13.25 1.12 51.29
CA VAL A 235 -11.91 1.37 50.74
C VAL A 235 -10.84 0.81 51.66
N GLY A 236 -9.83 0.16 51.08
CA GLY A 236 -8.64 -0.31 51.80
C GLY A 236 -7.52 0.71 51.78
N GLN A 237 -6.58 0.63 52.72
CA GLN A 237 -5.38 1.46 52.72
C GLN A 237 -4.60 1.30 51.40
N GLY A 238 -4.23 2.42 50.78
CA GLY A 238 -3.55 2.46 49.49
C GLY A 238 -4.48 2.37 48.28
N MET A 239 -5.78 2.10 48.47
CA MET A 239 -6.73 2.03 47.37
C MET A 239 -6.90 3.42 46.72
N PRO A 240 -6.86 3.50 45.37
CA PRO A 240 -7.05 4.75 44.65
C PRO A 240 -8.52 5.17 44.67
N ILE A 241 -8.78 6.42 45.02
CA ILE A 241 -10.14 7.00 45.12
C ILE A 241 -10.43 8.01 44.00
N TYR A 242 -9.43 8.78 43.60
CA TYR A 242 -9.53 9.76 42.51
C TYR A 242 -8.24 9.78 41.70
N GLU A 243 -8.36 10.19 40.44
CA GLU A 243 -7.24 10.69 39.65
C GLU A 243 -7.38 12.21 39.51
N ILE A 244 -6.29 12.93 39.73
CA ILE A 244 -6.21 14.38 39.71
C ILE A 244 -5.12 14.78 38.72
N ALA A 245 -5.44 15.62 37.74
CA ALA A 245 -4.48 16.15 36.79
C ALA A 245 -4.31 17.67 36.94
N ASP A 246 -3.07 18.15 36.90
CA ASP A 246 -2.78 19.58 36.69
C ASP A 246 -2.74 19.88 35.19
N LEU A 247 -3.77 20.58 34.68
CA LEU A 247 -3.92 20.93 33.27
C LEU A 247 -3.19 22.23 32.85
N SER A 248 -2.38 22.83 33.73
CA SER A 248 -1.63 24.07 33.42
C SER A 248 -0.56 23.88 32.35
N SER A 249 -0.11 22.65 32.12
CA SER A 249 0.71 22.26 30.97
C SER A 249 0.20 20.96 30.39
N LEU A 250 0.13 20.90 29.07
CA LEU A 250 -0.35 19.75 28.33
C LEU A 250 0.70 19.32 27.32
N TRP A 251 0.51 18.12 26.78
CA TRP A 251 1.27 17.64 25.64
C TRP A 251 0.39 17.70 24.41
N VAL A 252 0.97 18.08 23.27
CA VAL A 252 0.36 17.83 21.96
C VAL A 252 1.18 16.72 21.34
N LEU A 253 0.54 15.57 21.13
CA LEU A 253 1.15 14.39 20.53
C LEU A 253 0.77 14.35 19.05
N PHE A 254 1.77 14.41 18.18
CA PHE A 254 1.60 14.25 16.74
C PHE A 254 2.00 12.84 16.32
N ASP A 255 1.14 12.20 15.55
CA ASP A 255 1.40 10.89 14.98
C ASP A 255 2.38 11.02 13.81
N VAL A 256 3.51 10.33 13.91
CA VAL A 256 4.55 10.27 12.89
C VAL A 256 4.60 8.87 12.31
N TYR A 257 4.29 8.75 11.02
CA TYR A 257 4.40 7.48 10.30
C TYR A 257 5.85 7.03 10.17
N GLU A 258 6.06 5.71 10.12
CA GLU A 258 7.37 5.08 9.92
C GLU A 258 8.13 5.66 8.70
N SER A 259 7.43 5.95 7.61
CA SER A 259 8.00 6.56 6.39
C SER A 259 8.48 8.01 6.56
N ASP A 260 7.92 8.73 7.54
CA ASP A 260 8.20 10.15 7.77
C ASP A 260 9.19 10.38 8.92
N MET A 261 9.48 9.35 9.71
CA MET A 261 10.40 9.42 10.85
C MET A 261 11.80 9.98 10.55
N PRO A 262 12.44 9.73 9.38
CA PRO A 262 13.74 10.36 9.06
C PRO A 262 13.69 11.89 9.00
N TRP A 263 12.50 12.45 8.80
CA TRP A 263 12.26 13.86 8.56
C TRP A 263 11.76 14.61 9.80
N VAL A 264 11.35 13.89 10.84
CA VAL A 264 10.89 14.48 12.11
C VAL A 264 11.95 14.18 13.17
N LYS A 265 12.59 15.24 13.67
CA LYS A 265 13.62 15.17 14.70
C LYS A 265 13.26 16.03 15.90
N VAL A 266 13.79 15.67 17.07
CA VAL A 266 13.76 16.52 18.25
C VAL A 266 14.38 17.88 17.91
N GLY A 267 13.71 18.96 18.30
CA GLY A 267 14.07 20.33 17.95
C GLY A 267 13.40 20.88 16.69
N ASN A 268 12.67 20.07 15.92
CA ASN A 268 11.86 20.57 14.81
C ASN A 268 10.73 21.48 15.31
N LYS A 269 10.50 22.58 14.60
CA LYS A 269 9.37 23.47 14.84
C LYS A 269 8.13 22.92 14.14
N ILE A 270 7.02 22.87 14.86
CA ILE A 270 5.71 22.48 14.38
C ILE A 270 4.77 23.67 14.56
N SER A 271 4.14 24.08 13.47
CA SER A 271 3.01 25.00 13.51
C SER A 271 1.74 24.16 13.52
N TYR A 272 0.85 24.34 14.49
CA TYR A 272 -0.35 23.53 14.60
C TYR A 272 -1.60 24.33 14.93
N THR A 273 -2.75 23.78 14.56
CA THR A 273 -4.07 24.31 14.86
C THR A 273 -4.84 23.29 15.66
N ILE A 274 -5.78 23.76 16.50
CA ILE A 274 -6.69 22.90 17.24
C ILE A 274 -8.05 23.00 16.57
N GLN A 275 -8.65 21.87 16.21
CA GLN A 275 -9.89 21.88 15.40
C GLN A 275 -11.06 22.57 16.11
N SER A 276 -11.09 22.56 17.45
CA SER A 276 -12.09 23.27 18.25
C SER A 276 -11.85 24.77 18.39
N LEU A 277 -10.71 25.29 17.91
CA LEU A 277 -10.30 26.70 17.97
C LEU A 277 -9.89 27.18 16.57
N PRO A 278 -10.85 27.35 15.64
CA PRO A 278 -10.54 27.75 14.27
C PRO A 278 -9.97 29.17 14.22
N GLY A 279 -8.94 29.38 13.40
CA GLY A 279 -8.29 30.68 13.20
C GLY A 279 -7.11 30.96 14.12
N GLU A 280 -6.92 30.17 15.18
CA GLU A 280 -5.74 30.24 16.03
C GLU A 280 -4.66 29.28 15.54
N THR A 281 -3.42 29.79 15.44
CA THR A 281 -2.25 28.98 15.12
C THR A 281 -1.29 29.02 16.30
N PHE A 282 -0.86 27.84 16.72
CA PHE A 282 0.09 27.64 17.78
C PHE A 282 1.43 27.20 17.20
N GLU A 283 2.52 27.61 17.82
CA GLU A 283 3.84 27.12 17.50
C GLU A 283 4.41 26.34 18.67
N GLY A 284 5.03 25.21 18.37
CA GLY A 284 5.70 24.39 19.36
C GLY A 284 6.92 23.70 18.78
N VAL A 285 7.74 23.15 19.66
CA VAL A 285 8.97 22.44 19.28
C VAL A 285 8.83 21.00 19.72
N VAL A 286 9.25 20.05 18.87
CA VAL A 286 9.30 18.64 19.24
C VAL A 286 10.33 18.46 20.34
N THR A 287 9.88 18.09 21.54
CA THR A 287 10.75 17.86 22.70
C THR A 287 11.14 16.39 22.83
N PHE A 288 10.33 15.49 22.29
CA PHE A 288 10.53 14.05 22.41
C PHE A 288 9.83 13.31 21.27
N ILE A 289 10.38 12.17 20.86
CA ILE A 289 9.76 11.26 19.90
C ILE A 289 9.78 9.88 20.57
N ASP A 290 8.63 9.22 20.60
CA ASP A 290 8.53 7.88 21.19
C ASP A 290 9.49 6.91 20.50
N PRO A 291 10.30 6.15 21.25
CA PRO A 291 11.19 5.16 20.67
C PRO A 291 10.44 3.90 20.21
N LEU A 292 9.16 3.76 20.57
CA LEU A 292 8.32 2.62 20.23
C LEU A 292 7.27 3.03 19.20
N ILE A 293 7.11 2.23 18.16
CA ILE A 293 6.04 2.38 17.17
C ILE A 293 4.84 1.57 17.64
N ASN A 294 3.64 2.17 17.62
CA ASN A 294 2.41 1.46 17.91
C ASN A 294 2.17 0.39 16.81
N PRO A 295 2.06 -0.91 17.15
CA PRO A 295 1.95 -1.97 16.16
C PRO A 295 0.61 -1.97 15.41
N GLN A 296 -0.45 -1.38 15.98
CA GLN A 296 -1.77 -1.32 15.35
C GLN A 296 -1.85 -0.16 14.35
N THR A 297 -1.35 1.02 14.71
CA THR A 297 -1.44 2.23 13.88
C THR A 297 -0.18 2.50 13.04
N ARG A 298 0.94 1.82 13.33
CA ARG A 298 2.25 1.99 12.66
C ARG A 298 2.79 3.43 12.74
N VAL A 299 2.46 4.16 13.80
CA VAL A 299 2.95 5.50 14.09
C VAL A 299 3.72 5.55 15.41
N ALA A 300 4.65 6.49 15.51
CA ALA A 300 5.26 6.92 16.77
C ALA A 300 4.80 8.33 17.12
N SER A 301 4.71 8.66 18.40
CA SER A 301 4.25 9.98 18.85
C SER A 301 5.42 10.97 18.92
N ALA A 302 5.32 12.09 18.21
CA ALA A 302 6.17 13.26 18.42
C ALA A 302 5.49 14.21 19.40
N ARG A 303 6.11 14.40 20.56
CA ARG A 303 5.58 15.21 21.66
C ARG A 303 6.04 16.66 21.57
N VAL A 304 5.08 17.57 21.71
CA VAL A 304 5.27 19.01 21.88
C VAL A 304 4.70 19.41 23.24
N GLU A 305 5.47 20.11 24.07
CA GLU A 305 4.99 20.62 25.36
C GLU A 305 4.35 22.00 25.19
N VAL A 306 3.12 22.18 25.70
CA VAL A 306 2.37 23.44 25.61
C VAL A 306 1.95 23.94 26.99
N LYS A 307 2.10 25.25 27.22
CA LYS A 307 1.57 25.91 28.42
C LYS A 307 0.10 26.26 28.19
N ASN A 308 -0.74 25.93 29.16
CA ASN A 308 -2.19 26.11 29.08
C ASN A 308 -2.68 27.03 30.21
N SER A 309 -2.12 28.23 30.30
CA SER A 309 -2.39 29.17 31.39
C SER A 309 -3.84 29.66 31.42
N GLU A 310 -4.48 29.76 30.26
CA GLU A 310 -5.87 30.21 30.11
C GLU A 310 -6.89 29.06 30.19
N ASN A 311 -6.42 27.80 30.35
CA ASN A 311 -7.25 26.59 30.35
C ASN A 311 -8.16 26.44 29.11
N ILE A 312 -7.74 26.99 27.97
CA ILE A 312 -8.48 26.91 26.70
C ILE A 312 -8.32 25.51 26.10
N LEU A 313 -7.10 24.95 26.17
CA LEU A 313 -6.81 23.62 25.68
C LEU A 313 -7.36 22.58 26.65
N LYS A 314 -8.14 21.63 26.13
CA LYS A 314 -8.65 20.49 26.88
C LYS A 314 -8.02 19.20 26.35
N PRO A 315 -7.76 18.21 27.22
CA PRO A 315 -7.33 16.90 26.78
C PRO A 315 -8.31 16.29 25.76
N GLU A 316 -7.78 15.43 24.88
CA GLU A 316 -8.46 14.77 23.76
C GLU A 316 -8.95 15.69 22.62
N MET A 317 -8.61 16.99 22.64
CA MET A 317 -8.82 17.85 21.47
C MET A 317 -7.90 17.44 20.32
N PHE A 318 -8.43 17.42 19.09
CA PHE A 318 -7.64 17.12 17.89
C PHE A 318 -6.78 18.31 17.47
N ALA A 319 -5.54 18.00 17.11
CA ALA A 319 -4.57 18.93 16.59
C ALA A 319 -4.18 18.54 15.15
N SER A 320 -3.95 19.54 14.31
CA SER A 320 -3.34 19.35 12.99
C SER A 320 -2.08 20.20 12.90
N GLY A 321 -0.95 19.55 12.68
CA GLY A 321 0.37 20.17 12.65
C GLY A 321 0.97 20.16 11.26
N ILE A 322 1.79 21.16 10.96
CA ILE A 322 2.62 21.21 9.77
C ILE A 322 4.07 21.33 10.23
N VAL A 323 4.89 20.36 9.81
CA VAL A 323 6.34 20.39 9.98
C VAL A 323 6.96 20.85 8.68
N ASN A 324 7.69 21.96 8.74
CA ASN A 324 8.48 22.46 7.63
C ASN A 324 9.93 22.04 7.88
N ASN A 325 10.40 20.99 7.18
CA ASN A 325 11.81 20.62 7.23
C ASN A 325 12.51 21.13 5.97
N SER A 326 13.47 22.04 6.17
CA SER A 326 14.32 22.52 5.08
C SER A 326 15.48 21.56 4.91
N LEU A 327 15.65 20.98 3.72
CA LEU A 327 16.76 20.08 3.37
C LEU A 327 18.14 20.77 3.32
N ALA A 328 18.34 21.86 4.04
CA ALA A 328 19.61 22.60 4.04
C ALA A 328 20.79 21.81 4.64
N THR A 329 20.55 20.71 5.36
CA THR A 329 21.62 19.94 6.05
C THR A 329 22.03 18.62 5.38
N THR A 330 21.42 18.25 4.25
CA THR A 330 21.90 17.09 3.46
C THR A 330 22.18 17.59 2.05
N SER A 331 23.47 17.78 1.74
CA SER A 331 24.04 18.06 0.42
C SER A 331 23.25 19.04 -0.45
N SER A 332 23.76 20.26 -0.56
CA SER A 332 23.34 21.33 -1.48
C SER A 332 23.50 20.99 -2.98
N LYS A 333 23.32 19.72 -3.38
CA LYS A 333 23.46 19.15 -4.72
C LYS A 333 22.36 18.17 -5.09
N ASP A 334 21.43 17.86 -4.17
CA ASP A 334 20.36 16.92 -4.47
C ASP A 334 19.34 17.58 -5.40
N MET A 335 19.21 17.01 -6.60
CA MET A 335 18.42 17.57 -7.67
C MET A 335 16.95 17.17 -7.50
N VAL A 336 16.05 18.15 -7.54
CA VAL A 336 14.63 17.93 -7.21
C VAL A 336 13.77 18.18 -8.43
N ILE A 337 12.89 17.23 -8.74
CA ILE A 337 11.93 17.35 -9.84
C ILE A 337 10.50 17.11 -9.36
N PRO A 338 9.47 17.77 -9.93
CA PRO A 338 8.08 17.52 -9.59
C PRO A 338 7.66 16.07 -9.86
N LYS A 339 6.76 15.52 -9.04
CA LYS A 339 6.21 14.17 -9.28
C LYS A 339 5.54 14.04 -10.64
N SER A 340 4.93 15.10 -11.14
CA SER A 340 4.26 15.14 -12.44
C SER A 340 5.20 14.93 -13.63
N ALA A 341 6.50 15.18 -13.46
CA ALA A 341 7.51 14.95 -14.48
C ALA A 341 7.92 13.47 -14.63
N VAL A 342 7.66 12.67 -13.59
CA VAL A 342 8.10 11.28 -13.51
C VAL A 342 6.98 10.34 -13.91
N MET A 343 7.27 9.45 -14.85
CA MET A 343 6.37 8.38 -15.23
C MET A 343 6.88 7.02 -14.74
N TRP A 344 5.95 6.17 -14.31
CA TRP A 344 6.23 4.91 -13.63
C TRP A 344 5.79 3.74 -14.48
N THR A 345 6.70 2.81 -14.78
CA THR A 345 6.35 1.58 -15.53
C THR A 345 6.37 0.33 -14.64
N GLY A 346 6.27 0.51 -13.31
CA GLY A 346 6.41 -0.54 -12.30
C GLY A 346 7.82 -0.57 -11.73
N GLU A 347 8.80 -1.06 -12.48
CA GLU A 347 10.17 -1.26 -12.00
C GLU A 347 11.11 -0.07 -12.27
N ARG A 348 10.84 0.70 -13.33
CA ARG A 348 11.65 1.88 -13.73
C ARG A 348 10.84 3.16 -13.64
N SER A 349 11.57 4.23 -13.35
CA SER A 349 11.08 5.61 -13.40
C SER A 349 11.71 6.30 -14.60
N VAL A 350 10.90 6.98 -15.41
CA VAL A 350 11.34 7.64 -16.64
C VAL A 350 10.87 9.09 -16.70
N VAL A 351 11.65 9.92 -17.38
CA VAL A 351 11.35 11.33 -17.64
C VAL A 351 11.59 11.64 -19.12
N TYR A 352 10.90 12.64 -19.65
CA TYR A 352 11.17 13.16 -20.99
C TYR A 352 12.00 14.43 -20.92
N ILE A 353 13.14 14.41 -21.61
CA ILE A 353 14.03 15.56 -21.73
C ILE A 353 13.76 16.24 -23.05
N LYS A 354 13.52 17.54 -22.98
CA LYS A 354 13.42 18.42 -24.12
C LYS A 354 14.82 18.81 -24.59
N SER A 355 15.07 18.63 -25.87
CA SER A 355 16.24 19.14 -26.58
C SER A 355 15.80 19.84 -27.85
N ILE A 356 16.61 20.78 -28.32
CA ILE A 356 16.38 21.45 -29.60
C ILE A 356 17.42 20.90 -30.57
N VAL A 357 16.97 20.19 -31.60
CA VAL A 357 17.83 19.61 -32.64
C VAL A 357 17.36 20.14 -33.99
N SER A 358 18.27 20.71 -34.77
CA SER A 358 17.96 21.26 -36.11
C SER A 358 16.78 22.24 -36.12
N ASN A 359 16.71 23.13 -35.12
CA ASN A 359 15.65 24.13 -34.94
C ASN A 359 14.23 23.55 -34.72
N LYS A 360 14.11 22.28 -34.31
CA LYS A 360 12.85 21.62 -33.94
C LYS A 360 12.93 21.12 -32.50
N VAL A 361 11.80 21.15 -31.79
CA VAL A 361 11.71 20.64 -30.41
C VAL A 361 11.61 19.12 -30.46
N SER A 362 12.49 18.46 -29.71
CA SER A 362 12.58 17.01 -29.63
C SER A 362 12.49 16.56 -28.18
N PHE A 363 11.83 15.44 -27.93
CA PHE A 363 11.74 14.82 -26.61
C PHE A 363 12.37 13.44 -26.61
N LYS A 364 13.22 13.17 -25.62
CA LYS A 364 13.89 11.89 -25.46
C LYS A 364 13.55 11.27 -24.12
N LEU A 365 13.17 10.00 -24.12
CA LEU A 365 12.94 9.23 -22.89
C LEU A 365 14.27 8.95 -22.20
N ARG A 366 14.32 9.15 -20.88
CA ARG A 366 15.47 8.79 -20.05
C ARG A 366 15.04 8.10 -18.77
N ASN A 367 15.75 7.04 -18.41
CA ASN A 367 15.59 6.37 -17.13
C ASN A 367 16.26 7.20 -16.02
N VAL A 368 15.58 7.33 -14.89
CA VAL A 368 16.09 8.04 -13.71
C VAL A 368 16.00 7.16 -12.48
N THR A 369 16.93 7.37 -11.56
CA THR A 369 16.89 6.74 -10.23
C THR A 369 16.35 7.75 -9.23
N LEU A 370 15.18 7.47 -8.68
CA LEU A 370 14.54 8.32 -7.68
C LEU A 370 15.15 8.09 -6.28
N GLY A 371 15.28 9.18 -5.53
CA GLY A 371 15.58 9.22 -4.11
C GLY A 371 14.31 9.38 -3.28
N ALA A 372 14.42 10.10 -2.17
CA ALA A 372 13.28 10.27 -1.26
C ALA A 372 12.16 11.14 -1.85
N SER A 373 10.92 10.83 -1.47
CA SER A 373 9.72 11.61 -1.79
C SER A 373 9.56 12.81 -0.85
N LEU A 374 9.31 13.98 -1.43
CA LEU A 374 9.25 15.29 -0.75
C LEU A 374 7.84 15.90 -0.79
N GLY A 375 6.80 15.08 -0.64
CA GLY A 375 5.42 15.49 -0.87
C GLY A 375 5.12 15.52 -2.36
N ASP A 376 5.25 16.68 -3.01
CA ASP A 376 4.91 16.90 -4.43
C ASP A 376 6.10 16.79 -5.39
N ALA A 377 7.28 16.45 -4.88
CA ALA A 377 8.51 16.27 -5.64
C ALA A 377 9.28 15.00 -5.27
N TYR A 378 10.22 14.60 -6.12
CA TYR A 378 11.21 13.56 -5.86
C TYR A 378 12.63 14.14 -5.91
N ILE A 379 13.50 13.62 -5.06
CA ILE A 379 14.95 13.77 -5.24
C ILE A 379 15.39 12.84 -6.37
N ILE A 380 16.29 13.29 -7.24
CA ILE A 380 16.95 12.49 -8.25
C ILE A 380 18.34 12.13 -7.77
N LYS A 381 18.63 10.81 -7.75
CA LYS A 381 19.95 10.29 -7.41
C LYS A 381 20.84 10.14 -8.65
N ASP A 382 20.24 9.76 -9.77
CA ASP A 382 20.97 9.52 -11.03
C ASP A 382 20.03 9.64 -12.25
N GLY A 383 20.62 9.90 -13.42
CA GLY A 383 19.95 9.92 -14.72
C GLY A 383 19.55 11.29 -15.25
N LEU A 384 19.79 12.38 -14.52
CA LEU A 384 19.61 13.75 -15.00
C LEU A 384 20.83 14.60 -14.63
N SER A 385 21.05 15.67 -15.39
CA SER A 385 22.07 16.70 -15.11
C SER A 385 21.43 18.07 -14.89
N GLU A 386 22.12 18.92 -14.13
CA GLU A 386 21.73 20.33 -13.96
C GLU A 386 21.72 21.07 -15.31
N GLY A 387 20.71 21.91 -15.52
CA GLY A 387 20.51 22.65 -16.76
C GLY A 387 19.73 21.89 -17.85
N GLU A 388 19.43 20.60 -17.66
CA GLU A 388 18.55 19.86 -18.58
C GLU A 388 17.10 20.36 -18.46
N GLU A 389 16.38 20.41 -19.57
CA GLU A 389 14.97 20.82 -19.59
C GLU A 389 14.07 19.57 -19.66
N ILE A 390 13.21 19.36 -18.67
CA ILE A 390 12.33 18.19 -18.59
C ILE A 390 10.86 18.57 -18.71
N VAL A 391 10.03 17.64 -19.17
CA VAL A 391 8.57 17.81 -19.23
C VAL A 391 7.95 17.61 -17.85
N ILE A 392 7.23 18.61 -17.36
CA ILE A 392 6.53 18.59 -16.05
C ILE A 392 5.01 18.46 -16.19
N ASN A 393 4.45 18.78 -17.35
CA ASN A 393 3.03 18.62 -17.68
C ASN A 393 2.90 18.08 -19.11
N GLY A 394 1.91 17.21 -19.37
CA GLY A 394 1.73 16.58 -20.69
C GLY A 394 2.68 15.42 -20.98
N THR A 395 3.32 14.83 -19.96
CA THR A 395 4.27 13.71 -20.09
C THR A 395 3.68 12.49 -20.80
N PHE A 396 2.43 12.12 -20.51
CA PHE A 396 1.71 11.05 -21.22
C PHE A 396 1.43 11.36 -22.69
N ALA A 397 1.19 12.62 -23.06
CA ALA A 397 0.97 13.00 -24.45
C ALA A 397 2.25 12.83 -25.28
N VAL A 398 3.40 13.20 -24.68
CA VAL A 398 4.72 12.94 -25.26
C VAL A 398 4.98 11.44 -25.37
N ASP A 399 4.64 10.66 -24.34
CA ASP A 399 4.81 9.20 -24.36
C ASP A 399 3.98 8.52 -25.45
N ALA A 400 2.70 8.88 -25.55
CA ALA A 400 1.80 8.35 -26.55
C ALA A 400 2.27 8.67 -27.97
N ALA A 401 2.73 9.90 -28.21
CA ALA A 401 3.31 10.29 -29.49
C ALA A 401 4.59 9.51 -29.80
N SER A 402 5.47 9.31 -28.80
CA SER A 402 6.67 8.47 -28.93
C SER A 402 6.30 7.03 -29.30
N GLN A 403 5.33 6.43 -28.61
CA GLN A 403 4.85 5.08 -28.86
C GLN A 403 4.21 4.93 -30.25
N LEU A 404 3.38 5.89 -30.68
CA LEU A 404 2.76 5.90 -32.00
C LEU A 404 3.80 6.02 -33.13
N ALA A 405 4.87 6.79 -32.89
CA ALA A 405 6.00 6.92 -33.80
C ALA A 405 6.96 5.71 -33.76
N GLY A 406 6.67 4.68 -32.96
CA GLY A 406 7.52 3.49 -32.79
C GLY A 406 8.86 3.78 -32.10
N LYS A 407 8.95 4.90 -31.38
CA LYS A 407 10.12 5.33 -30.61
C LYS A 407 10.07 4.74 -29.19
N PRO A 408 11.18 4.78 -28.44
CA PRO A 408 11.20 4.35 -27.04
C PRO A 408 10.12 5.04 -26.20
N SER A 409 9.33 4.24 -25.49
CA SER A 409 8.24 4.70 -24.62
C SER A 409 8.15 3.88 -23.34
N MET A 410 7.20 4.24 -22.46
CA MET A 410 6.89 3.47 -21.25
C MET A 410 6.51 2.02 -21.52
N MET A 411 5.91 1.72 -22.66
CA MET A 411 5.45 0.37 -23.01
C MET A 411 6.43 -0.37 -23.93
N SER A 412 7.30 0.38 -24.63
CA SER A 412 8.25 -0.16 -25.61
C SER A 412 9.65 0.42 -25.36
N PRO A 413 10.46 -0.17 -24.47
CA PRO A 413 11.77 0.35 -24.07
C PRO A 413 12.76 0.55 -25.23
N GLU A 414 12.76 -0.37 -26.19
CA GLU A 414 13.68 -0.37 -27.34
C GLU A 414 13.07 0.28 -28.59
N GLY A 415 11.84 0.80 -28.48
CA GLY A 415 11.01 1.17 -29.64
C GLY A 415 10.48 -0.05 -30.39
N GLY A 416 9.91 0.16 -31.58
CA GLY A 416 9.37 -0.90 -32.45
C GLY A 416 7.92 -0.68 -32.87
N LYS A 417 7.43 -1.50 -33.83
CA LYS A 417 6.04 -1.43 -34.32
C LYS A 417 5.07 -1.63 -33.15
N ALA A 418 4.14 -0.69 -32.96
CA ALA A 418 3.08 -0.79 -31.97
C ALA A 418 2.34 -2.13 -32.15
N ILE A 419 2.34 -2.97 -31.10
CA ILE A 419 1.67 -4.27 -31.11
C ILE A 419 0.17 -4.01 -30.92
N THR A 420 -0.53 -3.73 -32.01
CA THR A 420 -1.98 -3.85 -32.07
C THR A 420 -2.31 -5.35 -32.20
N GLY A 421 -3.08 -5.88 -31.26
CA GLY A 421 -3.27 -7.32 -31.07
C GLY A 421 -3.82 -8.09 -32.27
N HIS A 422 -3.57 -9.41 -32.20
CA HIS A 422 -3.95 -10.52 -33.07
C HIS A 422 -2.91 -10.91 -34.13
N ASN A 423 -1.99 -11.81 -33.72
CA ASN A 423 -1.48 -12.84 -34.62
C ASN A 423 -1.14 -14.11 -33.83
N HIS A 424 -1.69 -15.24 -34.27
CA HIS A 424 -1.36 -16.57 -33.78
C HIS A 424 -0.17 -17.12 -34.57
N SER A 425 0.90 -17.53 -33.90
CA SER A 425 1.74 -18.68 -34.30
C SER A 425 2.78 -18.98 -33.22
N ASN A 426 3.13 -20.27 -33.17
CA ASN A 426 3.70 -21.01 -32.04
C ASN A 426 5.09 -20.60 -31.53
N GLU A 427 5.25 -20.98 -30.27
CA GLU A 427 6.38 -20.90 -29.36
C GLU A 427 7.73 -21.47 -29.85
N THR A 428 8.81 -20.92 -29.28
CA THR A 428 9.80 -21.74 -28.55
C THR A 428 10.24 -20.98 -27.28
N ALA A 429 10.06 -21.61 -26.12
CA ALA A 429 10.39 -21.16 -24.76
C ALA A 429 11.93 -21.20 -24.48
N PRO A 430 12.50 -20.86 -23.30
CA PRO A 430 11.87 -20.66 -21.97
C PRO A 430 12.44 -19.54 -21.06
N THR A 431 11.67 -19.12 -20.03
CA THR A 431 11.96 -19.37 -18.60
C THR A 431 11.04 -18.57 -17.64
N SER A 432 10.50 -19.33 -16.70
CA SER A 432 9.97 -19.00 -15.37
C SER A 432 10.07 -17.55 -14.86
N ASN A 433 8.91 -16.96 -14.53
CA ASN A 433 8.69 -16.36 -13.21
C ASN A 433 7.20 -16.25 -12.87
N VAL A 434 6.89 -16.67 -11.64
CA VAL A 434 5.59 -16.73 -11.00
C VAL A 434 4.99 -15.31 -10.95
N SER A 435 3.86 -15.10 -11.62
CA SER A 435 3.10 -13.85 -11.57
C SER A 435 1.71 -14.06 -11.00
N GLU A 436 1.45 -13.29 -9.95
CA GLU A 436 0.18 -13.10 -9.26
C GLU A 436 -0.94 -12.76 -10.25
N SER A 437 -1.95 -13.61 -10.31
CA SER A 437 -3.14 -13.37 -11.14
C SER A 437 -4.12 -12.48 -10.40
N LYS A 438 -4.06 -11.17 -10.67
CA LYS A 438 -5.24 -10.30 -10.55
C LYS A 438 -6.31 -10.77 -11.54
N VAL A 439 -7.53 -10.96 -11.04
CA VAL A 439 -8.72 -11.35 -11.79
C VAL A 439 -8.93 -10.41 -12.98
N LYS A 440 -8.66 -10.90 -14.19
CA LYS A 440 -9.16 -10.33 -15.46
C LYS A 440 -10.21 -11.29 -16.01
N ASN A 441 -11.38 -10.75 -16.36
CA ASN A 441 -12.55 -11.43 -16.94
C ASN A 441 -12.19 -12.65 -17.81
N SER A 442 -12.53 -13.86 -17.35
CA SER A 442 -12.60 -15.03 -18.24
C SER A 442 -13.88 -14.92 -19.08
N LYS A 443 -13.77 -15.22 -20.38
CA LYS A 443 -14.91 -15.36 -21.28
C LYS A 443 -15.71 -16.59 -20.84
N SER A 444 -17.03 -16.45 -20.64
CA SER A 444 -17.92 -17.58 -20.37
C SER A 444 -17.99 -18.50 -21.58
N VAL A 445 -17.81 -19.80 -21.38
CA VAL A 445 -17.86 -20.83 -22.44
C VAL A 445 -19.11 -21.69 -22.25
N SER A 446 -19.93 -21.77 -23.30
CA SER A 446 -21.17 -22.57 -23.26
C SER A 446 -20.87 -24.06 -23.36
N ILE A 447 -21.45 -24.87 -22.47
CA ILE A 447 -21.33 -26.34 -22.43
C ILE A 447 -22.71 -27.00 -22.39
N SER A 448 -22.78 -28.28 -22.77
CA SER A 448 -24.04 -29.05 -22.77
C SER A 448 -24.62 -29.22 -21.36
N GLN A 449 -25.94 -29.39 -21.25
CA GLN A 449 -26.61 -29.61 -19.97
C GLN A 449 -26.07 -30.85 -19.22
N LYS A 450 -25.75 -31.92 -19.96
CA LYS A 450 -25.12 -33.12 -19.40
C LYS A 450 -23.73 -32.84 -18.83
N ALA A 451 -22.96 -31.96 -19.48
CA ALA A 451 -21.66 -31.53 -18.95
C ALA A 451 -21.81 -30.69 -17.67
N LYS A 452 -22.80 -29.80 -17.61
CA LYS A 452 -23.11 -29.03 -16.39
C LYS A 452 -23.48 -29.94 -15.22
N GLU A 453 -24.38 -30.91 -15.45
CA GLU A 453 -24.78 -31.89 -14.45
C GLU A 453 -23.60 -32.71 -13.93
N ASN A 454 -22.64 -33.01 -14.80
CA ASN A 454 -21.44 -33.77 -14.43
C ASN A 454 -20.42 -32.95 -13.61
N LEU A 455 -20.49 -31.62 -13.64
CA LEU A 455 -19.67 -30.71 -12.83
C LEU A 455 -20.27 -30.40 -11.45
N LYS A 456 -21.59 -30.55 -11.25
CA LYS A 456 -22.27 -30.23 -9.98
C LYS A 456 -21.66 -30.94 -8.73
N PRO A 457 -21.29 -32.23 -8.78
CA PRO A 457 -20.71 -32.93 -7.61
C PRO A 457 -19.41 -32.31 -7.08
N ILE A 458 -18.64 -31.64 -7.94
CA ILE A 458 -17.42 -30.90 -7.56
C ILE A 458 -17.80 -29.76 -6.61
N PHE A 459 -18.84 -28.99 -6.94
CA PHE A 459 -19.26 -27.86 -6.10
C PHE A 459 -19.83 -28.31 -4.76
N GLU A 460 -20.59 -29.40 -4.73
CA GLU A 460 -21.11 -29.97 -3.49
C GLU A 460 -19.97 -30.41 -2.57
N SER A 461 -19.00 -31.16 -3.09
CA SER A 461 -17.83 -31.62 -2.34
C SER A 461 -16.95 -30.44 -1.86
N TYR A 462 -16.82 -29.40 -2.68
CA TYR A 462 -16.11 -28.17 -2.32
C TYR A 462 -16.80 -27.40 -1.19
N LEU A 463 -18.13 -27.28 -1.22
CA LEU A 463 -18.89 -26.59 -0.18
C LEU A 463 -18.82 -27.33 1.16
N GLU A 464 -18.85 -28.67 1.14
CA GLU A 464 -18.60 -29.49 2.34
C GLU A 464 -17.19 -29.26 2.91
N MET A 465 -16.18 -29.16 2.05
CA MET A 465 -14.80 -28.86 2.47
C MET A 465 -14.68 -27.47 3.09
N LYS A 466 -15.28 -26.46 2.46
CA LYS A 466 -15.38 -25.11 3.01
C LYS A 466 -16.06 -25.12 4.38
N ASP A 467 -17.21 -25.78 4.52
CA ASP A 467 -17.96 -25.84 5.78
C ASP A 467 -17.16 -26.54 6.88
N ALA A 468 -16.46 -27.62 6.57
CA ALA A 468 -15.56 -28.29 7.51
C ALA A 468 -14.43 -27.36 7.99
N LEU A 469 -13.84 -26.56 7.10
CA LEU A 469 -12.81 -25.58 7.43
C LEU A 469 -13.33 -24.41 8.27
N THR A 470 -14.57 -23.96 8.05
CA THR A 470 -15.22 -22.94 8.91
C THR A 470 -15.44 -23.43 10.34
N ASN A 471 -15.60 -24.74 10.52
CA ASN A 471 -15.84 -25.37 11.83
C ASN A 471 -14.57 -25.87 12.51
N ASP A 472 -13.39 -25.58 11.95
CA ASP A 472 -12.08 -26.07 12.40
C ASP A 472 -11.99 -27.62 12.48
N ASN A 473 -12.69 -28.33 11.60
CA ASN A 473 -12.71 -29.79 11.59
C ASN A 473 -11.76 -30.36 10.53
N LEU A 474 -10.54 -30.70 10.95
CA LEU A 474 -9.48 -31.20 10.06
C LEU A 474 -9.86 -32.50 9.33
N GLU A 475 -10.41 -33.48 10.05
CA GLU A 475 -10.73 -34.79 9.48
C GLU A 475 -11.91 -34.72 8.50
N ALA A 476 -12.94 -33.93 8.83
CA ALA A 476 -14.04 -33.67 7.91
C ALA A 476 -13.58 -32.91 6.65
N ALA A 477 -12.65 -31.96 6.80
CA ALA A 477 -12.11 -31.19 5.68
C ALA A 477 -11.20 -32.05 4.77
N LYS A 478 -10.42 -32.97 5.33
CA LYS A 478 -9.66 -33.97 4.54
C LYS A 478 -10.59 -34.92 3.80
N LYS A 479 -11.62 -35.43 4.47
CA LYS A 479 -12.59 -36.36 3.87
C LYS A 479 -13.31 -35.73 2.68
N SER A 480 -13.83 -34.50 2.86
CA SER A 480 -14.50 -33.74 1.79
C SER A 480 -13.54 -33.33 0.68
N GLY A 481 -12.30 -32.97 0.98
CA GLY A 481 -11.27 -32.73 -0.03
C GLY A 481 -10.93 -33.98 -0.87
N ASN A 482 -10.87 -35.16 -0.25
CA ASN A 482 -10.72 -36.44 -0.98
C ASN A 482 -11.95 -36.79 -1.82
N ASN A 483 -13.17 -36.46 -1.34
CA ASN A 483 -14.39 -36.60 -2.14
C ASN A 483 -14.38 -35.64 -3.34
N LEU A 484 -13.89 -34.41 -3.14
CA LEU A 484 -13.72 -33.43 -4.20
C LEU A 484 -12.75 -33.94 -5.28
N LEU A 485 -11.61 -34.53 -4.89
CA LEU A 485 -10.67 -35.15 -5.83
C LEU A 485 -11.36 -36.26 -6.66
N LYS A 486 -12.09 -37.16 -6.02
CA LYS A 486 -12.86 -38.21 -6.70
C LYS A 486 -13.91 -37.64 -7.65
N SER A 487 -14.59 -36.57 -7.26
CA SER A 487 -15.57 -35.89 -8.11
C SER A 487 -14.91 -35.28 -9.35
N VAL A 488 -13.70 -34.72 -9.24
CA VAL A 488 -12.92 -34.22 -10.39
C VAL A 488 -12.45 -35.35 -11.30
N GLU A 489 -12.05 -36.50 -10.74
CA GLU A 489 -11.63 -37.68 -11.51
C GLU A 489 -12.78 -38.36 -12.27
N ASN A 490 -13.99 -38.32 -11.70
CA ASN A 490 -15.19 -38.96 -12.28
C ASN A 490 -15.88 -38.12 -13.36
N VAL A 491 -15.36 -36.93 -13.69
CA VAL A 491 -15.92 -36.11 -14.76
C VAL A 491 -15.64 -36.77 -16.12
N ASN A 492 -16.70 -37.02 -16.88
CA ASN A 492 -16.61 -37.60 -18.21
C ASN A 492 -16.07 -36.57 -19.22
N MET A 493 -14.79 -36.71 -19.54
CA MET A 493 -14.05 -35.86 -20.48
C MET A 493 -14.70 -35.79 -21.88
N ALA A 494 -15.42 -36.84 -22.30
CA ALA A 494 -16.08 -36.88 -23.61
C ALA A 494 -17.27 -35.91 -23.73
N LEU A 495 -17.74 -35.33 -22.61
CA LEU A 495 -18.82 -34.34 -22.60
C LEU A 495 -18.33 -32.91 -22.97
N PHE A 496 -17.03 -32.71 -23.07
CA PHE A 496 -16.39 -31.43 -23.41
C PHE A 496 -15.75 -31.51 -24.79
N THR A 497 -16.07 -30.56 -25.67
CA THR A 497 -15.57 -30.52 -27.06
C THR A 497 -14.98 -29.16 -27.40
N GLY A 498 -13.98 -29.13 -28.31
CA GLY A 498 -13.32 -27.90 -28.75
C GLY A 498 -12.64 -27.13 -27.60
N GLU A 499 -12.91 -25.82 -27.51
CA GLU A 499 -12.34 -24.93 -26.49
C GLU A 499 -12.67 -25.37 -25.06
N SER A 500 -13.88 -25.88 -24.82
CA SER A 500 -14.32 -26.34 -23.49
C SER A 500 -13.52 -27.53 -22.96
N HIS A 501 -13.00 -28.38 -23.86
CA HIS A 501 -12.17 -29.52 -23.50
C HIS A 501 -10.81 -29.08 -22.95
N ASN A 502 -10.15 -28.14 -23.63
CA ASN A 502 -8.85 -27.63 -23.22
C ASN A 502 -8.94 -26.88 -21.88
N ILE A 503 -10.00 -26.08 -21.71
CA ILE A 503 -10.27 -25.36 -20.47
C ILE A 503 -10.53 -26.32 -19.31
N TRP A 504 -11.38 -27.33 -19.52
CA TRP A 504 -11.65 -28.34 -18.49
C TRP A 504 -10.40 -29.16 -18.14
N MET A 505 -9.56 -29.53 -19.11
CA MET A 505 -8.29 -30.21 -18.83
C MET A 505 -7.37 -29.36 -17.94
N GLY A 506 -7.30 -28.04 -18.19
CA GLY A 506 -6.57 -27.11 -17.35
C GLY A 506 -7.06 -27.12 -15.90
N PHE A 507 -8.37 -26.93 -15.69
CA PHE A 507 -8.97 -26.95 -14.35
C PHE A 507 -8.83 -28.31 -13.67
N SER A 508 -9.05 -29.42 -14.39
CA SER A 508 -8.92 -30.76 -13.86
C SER A 508 -7.50 -31.04 -13.36
N THR A 509 -6.48 -30.60 -14.12
CA THR A 509 -5.07 -30.75 -13.71
C THR A 509 -4.75 -29.91 -12.48
N GLU A 510 -5.11 -28.62 -12.49
CA GLU A 510 -4.85 -27.70 -11.37
C GLU A 510 -5.53 -28.16 -10.07
N LEU A 511 -6.78 -28.63 -10.16
CA LEU A 511 -7.53 -29.17 -9.02
C LEU A 511 -6.93 -30.47 -8.51
N LYS A 512 -6.56 -31.42 -9.39
CA LYS A 512 -5.91 -32.68 -8.98
C LYS A 512 -4.60 -32.42 -8.25
N THR A 513 -3.72 -31.61 -8.82
CA THR A 513 -2.44 -31.25 -8.19
C THR A 513 -2.65 -30.58 -6.83
N SER A 514 -3.67 -29.73 -6.69
CA SER A 514 -3.97 -29.06 -5.41
C SER A 514 -4.55 -30.00 -4.34
N LEU A 515 -5.16 -31.12 -4.74
CA LEU A 515 -5.89 -32.04 -3.87
C LEU A 515 -5.13 -33.36 -3.60
N GLU A 516 -4.16 -33.74 -4.43
CA GLU A 516 -3.40 -35.01 -4.32
C GLU A 516 -2.63 -35.16 -3.00
N HIS A 517 -2.18 -34.05 -2.40
CA HIS A 517 -1.36 -34.08 -1.18
C HIS A 517 -2.16 -33.86 0.12
N LEU A 518 -3.50 -33.79 0.07
CA LEU A 518 -4.33 -33.50 1.26
C LEU A 518 -4.15 -34.51 2.39
N GLY A 519 -3.86 -35.77 2.07
CA GLY A 519 -3.65 -36.82 3.07
C GLY A 519 -2.41 -36.62 3.94
N HIS A 520 -1.42 -35.84 3.47
CA HIS A 520 -0.16 -35.61 4.20
C HIS A 520 -0.23 -34.44 5.17
N PHE A 521 -1.22 -33.55 5.05
CA PHE A 521 -1.32 -32.38 5.91
C PHE A 521 -1.69 -32.77 7.34
N LYS A 522 -0.91 -32.27 8.31
CA LYS A 522 -1.09 -32.57 9.73
C LYS A 522 -1.82 -31.46 10.47
N THR A 523 -1.88 -30.27 9.89
CA THR A 523 -2.45 -29.08 10.53
C THR A 523 -3.56 -28.43 9.69
N LEU A 524 -4.45 -27.67 10.34
CA LEU A 524 -5.46 -26.86 9.65
C LEU A 524 -4.84 -25.75 8.80
N GLU A 525 -3.69 -25.22 9.19
CA GLU A 525 -3.02 -24.14 8.48
C GLU A 525 -2.49 -24.59 7.12
N GLU A 526 -1.87 -25.77 7.06
CA GLU A 526 -1.45 -26.40 5.79
C GLU A 526 -2.65 -26.63 4.87
N LEU A 527 -3.75 -27.15 5.43
CA LEU A 527 -4.97 -27.41 4.66
C LEU A 527 -5.62 -26.12 4.12
N ARG A 528 -5.59 -25.03 4.89
CA ARG A 528 -6.08 -23.71 4.48
C ARG A 528 -5.23 -23.09 3.37
N LYS A 529 -3.92 -23.31 3.38
CA LYS A 529 -3.03 -22.88 2.29
C LYS A 529 -3.35 -23.62 0.99
N ALA A 530 -3.60 -24.93 1.06
CA ALA A 530 -4.05 -25.71 -0.10
C ALA A 530 -5.45 -25.28 -0.58
N PHE A 531 -6.38 -25.02 0.36
CA PHE A 531 -7.75 -24.59 0.05
C PHE A 531 -7.80 -23.28 -0.76
N LEU A 532 -6.82 -22.38 -0.59
CA LEU A 532 -6.74 -21.15 -1.38
C LEU A 532 -6.70 -21.42 -2.89
N GLN A 533 -5.85 -22.36 -3.32
CA GLN A 533 -5.71 -22.70 -4.74
C GLN A 533 -6.98 -23.38 -5.25
N VAL A 534 -7.53 -24.32 -4.46
CA VAL A 534 -8.79 -25.00 -4.77
C VAL A 534 -9.93 -23.99 -4.93
N SER A 535 -10.07 -23.06 -4.00
CA SER A 535 -11.09 -22.01 -4.01
C SER A 535 -11.02 -21.14 -5.27
N ASN A 536 -9.82 -20.68 -5.62
CA ASN A 536 -9.60 -19.88 -6.83
C ASN A 536 -9.98 -20.65 -8.10
N SER A 537 -9.59 -21.92 -8.19
CA SER A 537 -9.92 -22.77 -9.34
C SER A 537 -11.42 -23.03 -9.46
N ILE A 538 -12.11 -23.25 -8.34
CA ILE A 538 -13.57 -23.46 -8.34
C ILE A 538 -14.32 -22.17 -8.69
N ILE A 539 -13.87 -21.00 -8.23
CA ILE A 539 -14.44 -19.70 -8.63
C ILE A 539 -14.30 -19.50 -10.14
N LYS A 540 -13.09 -19.75 -10.69
CA LYS A 540 -12.84 -19.65 -12.13
C LYS A 540 -13.70 -20.62 -12.93
N LEU A 541 -13.85 -21.85 -12.45
CA LEU A 541 -14.68 -22.88 -13.06
C LEU A 541 -16.15 -22.43 -13.11
N GLU A 542 -16.69 -21.90 -12.01
CA GLU A 542 -18.04 -21.35 -11.95
C GLU A 542 -18.23 -20.21 -12.94
N THR A 543 -17.32 -19.23 -12.95
CA THR A 543 -17.41 -18.09 -13.86
C THR A 543 -17.26 -18.46 -15.33
N THR A 544 -16.62 -19.59 -15.63
CA THR A 544 -16.32 -20.02 -17.00
C THR A 544 -17.44 -20.90 -17.56
N PHE A 545 -17.94 -21.89 -16.79
CA PHE A 545 -18.91 -22.88 -17.29
C PHE A 545 -20.34 -22.69 -16.75
N ASN A 546 -20.51 -21.92 -15.68
CA ASN A 546 -21.79 -21.71 -14.97
C ASN A 546 -22.67 -22.98 -14.85
N PRO A 547 -22.17 -24.03 -14.19
CA PRO A 547 -22.88 -25.32 -14.06
C PRO A 547 -23.98 -25.33 -13.00
N ASN A 548 -24.02 -24.36 -12.08
CA ASN A 548 -25.03 -24.30 -11.02
C ASN A 548 -26.22 -23.42 -11.43
N ASP A 549 -27.43 -23.86 -11.06
CA ASP A 549 -28.67 -23.13 -11.34
C ASP A 549 -29.13 -22.28 -10.14
N ARG A 550 -28.31 -22.22 -9.07
CA ARG A 550 -28.59 -21.50 -7.82
C ARG A 550 -27.61 -20.33 -7.67
N PRO A 551 -28.04 -19.20 -7.08
CA PRO A 551 -27.14 -18.08 -6.84
C PRO A 551 -26.01 -18.49 -5.89
N LEU A 552 -24.79 -18.15 -6.27
CA LEU A 552 -23.58 -18.34 -5.47
C LEU A 552 -22.94 -16.98 -5.18
N TYR A 553 -22.31 -16.85 -4.02
CA TYR A 553 -21.65 -15.63 -3.59
C TYR A 553 -20.16 -15.87 -3.49
N VAL A 554 -19.37 -14.98 -4.09
CA VAL A 554 -17.93 -14.90 -3.86
C VAL A 554 -17.71 -13.97 -2.69
N LEU A 555 -17.17 -14.51 -1.60
CA LEU A 555 -16.79 -13.78 -0.40
C LEU A 555 -15.27 -13.57 -0.40
N HIS A 556 -14.83 -12.47 0.19
CA HIS A 556 -13.43 -12.06 0.26
C HIS A 556 -12.99 -11.87 1.70
N CYS A 557 -11.77 -12.33 2.04
CA CYS A 557 -11.12 -12.04 3.31
C CYS A 557 -9.80 -11.32 3.01
N PRO A 558 -9.64 -10.04 3.41
CA PRO A 558 -8.44 -9.25 3.09
C PRO A 558 -7.19 -9.71 3.88
N MET A 559 -7.37 -10.34 5.04
CA MET A 559 -6.26 -10.77 5.91
C MET A 559 -5.67 -12.14 5.51
N ALA A 560 -6.42 -12.95 4.76
CA ALA A 560 -5.97 -14.26 4.32
C ALA A 560 -4.73 -14.15 3.41
N ASN A 561 -3.99 -15.26 3.28
CA ASN A 561 -2.81 -15.35 2.42
C ASN A 561 -1.73 -14.29 2.72
N ASN A 562 -1.35 -14.14 4.00
CA ASN A 562 -0.40 -13.12 4.44
C ASN A 562 -0.81 -11.69 4.04
N ASN A 563 -2.08 -11.32 4.28
CA ASN A 563 -2.68 -10.03 3.91
C ASN A 563 -2.69 -9.72 2.40
N LYS A 564 -2.57 -10.73 1.53
CA LYS A 564 -2.79 -10.58 0.08
C LYS A 564 -4.26 -10.76 -0.32
N GLY A 565 -5.09 -11.21 0.62
CA GLY A 565 -6.49 -11.52 0.40
C GLY A 565 -6.72 -12.92 -0.16
N ALA A 566 -7.90 -13.47 0.08
CA ALA A 566 -8.35 -14.72 -0.53
C ALA A 566 -9.88 -14.76 -0.67
N ASP A 567 -10.34 -15.35 -1.77
CA ASP A 567 -11.76 -15.47 -2.09
C ASP A 567 -12.29 -16.88 -1.81
N TRP A 568 -13.59 -17.03 -1.60
CA TRP A 568 -14.28 -18.33 -1.58
C TRP A 568 -15.74 -18.25 -1.99
N LEU A 569 -16.25 -19.35 -2.56
CA LEU A 569 -17.66 -19.52 -2.91
C LEU A 569 -18.53 -19.94 -1.71
N SER A 570 -19.74 -19.39 -1.62
CA SER A 570 -20.77 -19.70 -0.62
C SER A 570 -22.17 -19.71 -1.24
N THR A 571 -23.09 -20.47 -0.65
CA THR A 571 -24.53 -20.47 -1.02
C THR A 571 -25.33 -19.39 -0.27
N SER A 572 -24.74 -18.75 0.74
CA SER A 572 -25.36 -17.71 1.56
C SER A 572 -24.52 -16.43 1.55
N LYS A 573 -25.19 -15.28 1.72
CA LYS A 573 -24.57 -13.96 1.96
C LYS A 573 -23.94 -13.86 3.36
N GLU A 574 -24.31 -14.76 4.28
CA GLU A 574 -23.72 -14.80 5.61
C GLU A 574 -22.25 -15.20 5.53
N VAL A 575 -21.37 -14.35 6.07
CA VAL A 575 -19.93 -14.57 6.06
C VAL A 575 -19.55 -15.64 7.07
N ARG A 576 -19.05 -16.77 6.56
CA ARG A 576 -18.44 -17.85 7.34
C ARG A 576 -17.06 -18.15 6.77
N ASN A 577 -16.02 -17.65 7.44
CA ASN A 577 -14.66 -17.60 6.93
C ASN A 577 -13.92 -18.97 7.09
N PRO A 578 -13.57 -19.65 5.98
CA PRO A 578 -12.87 -20.95 6.04
C PRO A 578 -11.37 -20.81 6.38
N TYR A 579 -10.77 -19.63 6.17
CA TYR A 579 -9.34 -19.37 6.41
C TYR A 579 -9.00 -19.13 7.88
N TYR A 580 -9.96 -18.64 8.66
CA TYR A 580 -9.78 -18.38 10.09
C TYR A 580 -10.70 -19.22 10.99
N GLY A 581 -11.73 -19.87 10.44
CA GLY A 581 -12.63 -20.74 11.20
C GLY A 581 -13.29 -20.02 12.36
N LYS A 582 -13.34 -20.64 13.55
CA LYS A 582 -14.00 -20.06 14.73
C LYS A 582 -13.31 -18.80 15.26
N SER A 583 -12.03 -18.59 14.95
CA SER A 583 -11.29 -17.43 15.45
C SER A 583 -11.78 -16.09 14.88
N MET A 584 -12.24 -16.09 13.63
CA MET A 584 -12.77 -14.91 12.93
C MET A 584 -13.88 -15.30 11.95
N LEU A 585 -14.88 -16.02 12.46
CA LEU A 585 -15.90 -16.68 11.64
C LEU A 585 -16.68 -15.71 10.74
N THR A 586 -17.00 -14.52 11.25
CA THR A 586 -17.79 -13.49 10.55
C THR A 586 -16.93 -12.47 9.80
N CYS A 587 -15.61 -12.64 9.77
CA CYS A 587 -14.69 -11.70 9.13
C CYS A 587 -14.62 -11.94 7.62
N GLY A 588 -14.92 -10.91 6.84
CA GLY A 588 -14.92 -10.92 5.38
C GLY A 588 -16.09 -10.12 4.82
N GLU A 589 -16.17 -10.02 3.50
CA GLU A 589 -17.22 -9.29 2.80
C GLU A 589 -17.70 -10.06 1.57
N VAL A 590 -18.92 -9.78 1.10
CA VAL A 590 -19.42 -10.32 -0.16
C VAL A 590 -18.85 -9.47 -1.30
N SER A 591 -17.96 -10.06 -2.09
CA SER A 591 -17.28 -9.40 -3.22
C SER A 591 -18.12 -9.42 -4.49
N LYS A 592 -18.79 -10.55 -4.79
CA LYS A 592 -19.57 -10.71 -6.02
C LYS A 592 -20.73 -11.69 -5.85
N GLU A 593 -21.88 -11.41 -6.48
CA GLU A 593 -22.99 -12.35 -6.64
C GLU A 593 -22.90 -12.97 -8.06
N LEU A 594 -22.83 -14.29 -8.14
CA LEU A 594 -22.87 -15.08 -9.37
C LEU A 594 -24.30 -15.60 -9.55
N LYS A 595 -24.90 -15.27 -10.69
CA LYS A 595 -26.29 -15.57 -11.04
C LYS A 595 -26.39 -16.58 -12.18
#